data_AF-A0A150GVS0-F1
#
_entry.id   AF-A0A150GVS0-F1
#
_cell.length_a   1.000
_cell.length_b   1.000
_cell.length_c   1.000
_cell.angle_alpha   90.00
_cell.angle_beta   90.00
_cell.angle_gamma   90.00
#
_symmetry.space_group_name_H-M   'P 1'
#
loop_
_entity.id
_entity.type
_entity.pdbx_description
1 polymer ?
#
loop_
_entity_poly.entity_id
_entity_poly.type
_entity_poly.pdbx_seq_one_letter_code
_entity_poly.pdbx_strand_id
1 'polypeptide(L)'
;MQRGYDQIVHGVSLQKLPVRFAMDRAGLVGADGATHCGAFDMTFMASLPHMVTMAPSNEAELINMVATCAAIDEAPSCFRFPRGNGLGLDLAQYGITKDLKGTLLESLIFG
;
A
#
# COMPACT_ATOMS: atom_id res chain seq x y z
N MET A 1 5.46 -11.19 -2.97
CA MET A 1 5.70 -10.12 -3.96
C MET A 1 6.91 -10.39 -4.85
N GLN A 2 8.12 -10.57 -4.33
CA GLN A 2 9.34 -10.71 -5.16
C GLN A 2 9.25 -11.77 -6.28
N ARG A 3 8.68 -12.96 -6.00
CA ARG A 3 8.50 -14.02 -7.02
C ARG A 3 7.44 -13.72 -8.09
N GLY A 4 6.53 -12.79 -7.81
CA GLY A 4 5.46 -12.37 -8.72
C GLY A 4 5.79 -11.13 -9.53
N TYR A 5 7.02 -10.60 -9.44
CA TYR A 5 7.39 -9.32 -10.05
C TYR A 5 7.09 -9.28 -11.56
N ASP A 6 7.49 -10.31 -12.30
CA ASP A 6 7.24 -10.43 -13.74
C ASP A 6 5.74 -10.40 -14.08
N GLN A 7 4.93 -11.10 -13.29
CA GLN A 7 3.47 -11.13 -13.44
C GLN A 7 2.84 -9.76 -13.16
N ILE A 8 3.38 -9.00 -12.19
CA ILE A 8 2.91 -7.65 -11.90
C ILE A 8 3.31 -6.70 -13.03
N VAL A 9 4.54 -6.79 -13.55
CA VAL A 9 5.01 -5.96 -14.67
C VAL A 9 4.14 -6.19 -15.90
N HIS A 10 4.10 -7.43 -16.40
CA HIS A 10 3.50 -7.76 -17.69
C HIS A 10 1.99 -7.97 -17.64
N GLY A 11 1.49 -8.52 -16.54
CA GLY A 11 0.08 -8.86 -16.38
C GLY A 11 -0.76 -7.73 -15.80
N VAL A 12 -0.16 -6.69 -15.19
CA VAL A 12 -0.91 -5.67 -14.45
C VAL A 12 -0.45 -4.25 -14.81
N SER A 13 0.80 -3.91 -14.53
CA SER A 13 1.35 -2.55 -14.64
C SER A 13 1.31 -2.03 -16.07
N LEU A 14 1.82 -2.80 -17.04
CA LEU A 14 1.78 -2.40 -18.45
C LEU A 14 0.36 -2.32 -19.02
N GLN A 15 -0.56 -3.11 -18.49
CA GLN A 15 -1.97 -3.13 -18.92
C GLN A 15 -2.85 -2.13 -18.18
N LYS A 16 -2.29 -1.39 -17.20
CA LYS A 16 -3.01 -0.46 -16.32
C LYS A 16 -4.22 -1.09 -15.61
N LEU A 17 -4.16 -2.39 -15.30
CA LEU A 17 -5.29 -3.04 -14.65
C LEU A 17 -5.44 -2.54 -13.20
N PRO A 18 -6.67 -2.31 -12.70
CA PRO A 18 -6.93 -1.78 -11.37
C PRO A 18 -6.79 -2.84 -10.26
N VAL A 19 -5.61 -3.49 -10.23
CA VAL A 19 -5.26 -4.48 -9.22
C VAL A 19 -4.63 -3.78 -8.02
N ARG A 20 -5.12 -4.13 -6.83
CA ARG A 20 -4.72 -3.54 -5.55
C ARG A 20 -3.87 -4.53 -4.76
N PHE A 21 -2.63 -4.18 -4.48
CA PHE A 21 -1.70 -5.04 -3.75
C PHE A 21 -1.55 -4.58 -2.29
N ALA A 22 -2.12 -5.35 -1.36
CA ALA A 22 -1.89 -5.19 0.07
C ALA A 22 -0.62 -5.97 0.49
N MET A 23 0.45 -5.25 0.83
CA MET A 23 1.75 -5.83 1.16
C MET A 23 1.99 -5.84 2.67
N ASP A 24 1.70 -6.98 3.29
CA ASP A 24 1.99 -7.25 4.72
C ASP A 24 3.49 -7.56 4.94
N ARG A 25 3.96 -7.37 6.18
CA ARG A 25 5.34 -7.55 6.64
C ARG A 25 6.34 -6.66 5.93
N ALA A 26 5.94 -5.42 5.69
CA ALA A 26 6.82 -4.41 5.16
C ALA A 26 7.96 -4.03 6.14
N GLY A 27 9.15 -3.82 5.59
CA GLY A 27 10.32 -3.37 6.35
C GLY A 27 11.09 -4.49 7.03
N LEU A 28 11.70 -4.17 8.17
CA LEU A 28 12.62 -5.04 8.90
C LEU A 28 11.84 -6.04 9.74
N VAL A 29 11.70 -7.28 9.25
CA VAL A 29 11.06 -8.37 10.01
C VAL A 29 12.11 -9.01 10.91
N GLY A 30 12.20 -8.51 12.15
CA GLY A 30 13.24 -8.86 13.13
C GLY A 30 13.62 -10.34 13.18
N ALA A 31 12.80 -11.19 13.80
CA ALA A 31 13.15 -12.59 14.09
C ALA A 31 13.18 -13.52 12.85
N ASP A 32 12.54 -13.13 11.74
CA ASP A 32 12.45 -13.96 10.53
C ASP A 32 13.71 -13.86 9.64
N GLY A 33 14.65 -12.96 9.98
CA GLY A 33 15.94 -12.82 9.29
C GLY A 33 15.87 -12.11 7.93
N ALA A 34 17.05 -11.84 7.35
CA ALA A 34 17.20 -11.00 6.16
C ALA A 34 16.47 -11.49 4.90
N THR A 35 16.19 -12.79 4.79
CA THR A 35 15.50 -13.39 3.63
C THR A 35 14.00 -13.16 3.62
N HIS A 36 13.41 -12.76 4.74
CA HIS A 36 11.98 -12.46 4.86
C HIS A 36 11.70 -10.95 4.86
N CYS A 37 12.73 -10.11 4.91
CA CYS A 37 12.58 -8.65 4.88
C CYS A 37 11.90 -8.19 3.59
N GLY A 38 10.75 -7.54 3.73
CA GLY A 38 10.16 -6.69 2.71
C GLY A 38 10.95 -5.39 2.57
N ALA A 39 12.27 -5.45 2.44
CA ALA A 39 13.11 -4.25 2.36
C ALA A 39 13.04 -3.58 0.97
N PHE A 40 12.73 -4.36 -0.06
CA PHE A 40 12.87 -3.96 -1.45
C PHE A 40 11.53 -3.77 -2.19
N ASP A 41 10.42 -4.20 -1.57
CA ASP A 41 9.06 -4.12 -2.13
C ASP A 41 8.70 -2.71 -2.63
N MET A 42 9.00 -1.66 -1.86
CA MET A 42 8.70 -0.28 -2.25
C MET A 42 9.47 0.11 -3.51
N THR A 43 10.78 -0.13 -3.53
CA THR A 43 11.62 0.20 -4.69
C THR A 43 11.19 -0.57 -5.93
N PHE A 44 10.88 -1.86 -5.79
CA PHE A 44 10.37 -2.67 -6.91
C PHE A 44 9.05 -2.13 -7.45
N MET A 45 8.06 -1.91 -6.58
CA MET A 45 6.74 -1.46 -7.02
C MET A 45 6.76 -0.03 -7.57
N ALA A 46 7.52 0.88 -6.95
CA ALA A 46 7.61 2.28 -7.38
C ALA A 46 8.35 2.45 -8.71
N SER A 47 9.18 1.47 -9.09
CA SER A 47 9.83 1.46 -10.40
C SER A 47 8.92 1.03 -11.55
N LEU A 48 7.72 0.50 -11.25
CA LEU A 48 6.79 0.03 -12.26
C LEU A 48 5.99 1.20 -12.86
N PRO A 49 5.81 1.26 -14.18
CA PRO A 49 4.98 2.29 -14.80
C PRO A 49 3.54 2.18 -14.30
N HIS A 50 2.88 3.33 -14.12
CA HIS A 50 1.47 3.44 -13.71
C HIS A 50 1.13 2.89 -12.31
N MET A 51 2.12 2.42 -11.54
CA MET A 51 1.90 1.90 -10.20
C MET A 51 1.79 3.03 -9.18
N VAL A 52 0.65 3.16 -8.51
CA VAL A 52 0.50 4.05 -7.37
C VAL A 52 1.03 3.33 -6.12
N THR A 53 2.06 3.88 -5.48
CA THR A 53 2.68 3.27 -4.29
C THR A 53 2.44 4.09 -3.03
N MET A 54 1.96 3.43 -1.98
CA MET A 54 1.62 4.08 -0.70
C MET A 54 2.35 3.41 0.47
N ALA A 55 2.83 4.22 1.42
CA ALA A 55 3.58 3.78 2.60
C ALA A 55 3.06 4.51 3.84
N PRO A 56 1.97 4.02 4.46
CA PRO A 56 1.41 4.63 5.66
C PRO A 56 2.39 4.55 6.84
N SER A 57 2.50 5.65 7.58
CA SER A 57 3.33 5.76 8.79
C SER A 57 2.60 5.33 10.07
N ASN A 58 1.26 5.30 10.04
CA ASN A 58 0.39 4.99 11.17
C ASN A 58 -0.95 4.37 10.69
N GLU A 59 -1.76 3.89 11.63
CA GLU A 59 -3.04 3.23 11.34
C GLU A 59 -4.07 4.16 10.67
N ALA A 60 -4.04 5.46 10.95
CA ALA A 60 -4.96 6.39 10.33
C ALA A 60 -4.62 6.59 8.84
N GLU A 61 -3.34 6.79 8.53
CA GLU A 61 -2.85 6.80 7.16
C GLU A 61 -3.13 5.49 6.43
N LEU A 62 -2.97 4.34 7.12
CA LEU A 62 -3.28 3.04 6.52
C LEU A 62 -4.75 2.97 6.10
N ILE A 63 -5.69 3.37 6.95
CA ILE A 63 -7.13 3.37 6.64
C ILE A 63 -7.44 4.29 5.46
N ASN A 64 -6.88 5.51 5.45
CA ASN A 64 -7.06 6.47 4.36
C ASN A 64 -6.45 5.97 3.04
N MET A 65 -5.28 5.34 3.08
CA MET A 65 -4.62 4.76 1.90
C MET A 65 -5.35 3.52 1.38
N VAL A 66 -5.96 2.71 2.24
CA VAL A 66 -6.85 1.60 1.83
C VAL A 66 -8.08 2.16 1.11
N ALA A 67 -8.73 3.20 1.66
CA ALA A 67 -9.85 3.87 1.02
C ALA A 67 -9.45 4.48 -0.33
N THR A 68 -8.27 5.11 -0.39
CA THR A 68 -7.71 5.69 -1.62
C THR A 68 -7.45 4.61 -2.66
N CYS A 69 -6.78 3.52 -2.30
CA CYS A 69 -6.58 2.38 -3.20
C CYS A 69 -7.91 1.85 -3.72
N ALA A 70 -8.93 1.72 -2.86
CA ALA A 70 -10.25 1.25 -3.24
C ALA A 70 -10.95 2.16 -4.26
N ALA A 71 -10.62 3.45 -4.32
CA ALA A 71 -11.18 4.39 -5.30
C ALA A 71 -10.38 4.52 -6.62
N ILE A 72 -9.19 3.90 -6.72
CA ILE A 72 -8.39 3.93 -7.94
C ILE A 72 -8.84 2.81 -8.88
N ASP A 73 -9.56 3.16 -9.94
CA ASP A 73 -10.11 2.20 -10.93
C ASP A 73 -9.39 2.22 -12.29
N GLU A 74 -8.44 3.13 -12.49
CA GLU A 74 -7.76 3.35 -13.78
C GLU A 74 -6.28 2.94 -13.77
N ALA A 75 -5.78 2.43 -12.64
CA ALA A 75 -4.38 2.10 -12.46
C ALA A 75 -4.17 1.06 -11.35
N PRO A 76 -3.08 0.28 -11.38
CA PRO A 76 -2.71 -0.55 -10.26
C PRO A 76 -2.22 0.29 -9.08
N SER A 77 -2.52 -0.18 -7.89
CA SER A 77 -2.10 0.46 -6.65
C SER A 77 -1.54 -0.55 -5.66
N CYS A 78 -0.63 -0.10 -4.81
CA CYS A 78 -0.12 -0.90 -3.72
C CYS A 78 0.06 -0.06 -2.46
N PHE A 79 -0.17 -0.71 -1.33
CA PHE A 79 0.13 -0.14 -0.02
C PHE A 79 0.81 -1.19 0.84
N ARG A 80 1.65 -0.72 1.75
CA ARG A 80 2.51 -1.58 2.57
C ARG A 80 2.30 -1.30 4.05
N PHE A 81 2.33 -2.32 4.90
CA PHE A 81 2.23 -2.12 6.35
C PHE A 81 3.12 -3.09 7.12
N PRO A 82 3.84 -2.61 8.15
CA PRO A 82 4.73 -3.47 8.92
C PRO A 82 3.94 -4.43 9.78
N ARG A 83 4.58 -5.54 10.16
CA ARG A 83 4.05 -6.42 11.21
C ARG A 83 4.15 -5.68 12.55
N GLY A 84 3.02 -5.45 13.20
CA GLY A 84 2.99 -4.79 14.49
C GLY A 84 1.61 -4.29 14.85
N ASN A 85 1.54 -3.63 16.00
CA ASN A 85 0.33 -2.96 16.45
C ASN A 85 0.34 -1.50 15.98
N GLY A 86 -0.85 -0.92 15.78
CA GLY A 86 -1.00 0.52 15.59
C GLY A 86 -0.55 1.31 16.82
N LEU A 87 -0.35 2.61 16.63
CA LEU A 87 0.09 3.55 17.66
C LEU A 87 -1.01 3.88 18.68
N GLY A 88 -2.26 3.53 18.41
CA GLY A 88 -3.41 3.80 19.28
C GLY A 88 -3.93 5.23 19.16
N LEU A 89 -3.82 5.82 17.97
CA LEU A 89 -4.20 7.21 17.70
C LEU A 89 -5.71 7.41 17.75
N ASP A 90 -6.11 8.64 18.05
CA ASP A 90 -7.50 9.09 17.92
C ASP A 90 -7.85 9.28 16.44
N LEU A 91 -8.41 8.22 15.84
CA LEU A 91 -8.76 8.16 14.43
C LEU A 91 -9.71 9.29 13.98
N ALA A 92 -10.55 9.81 14.88
CA ALA A 92 -11.49 10.88 14.55
C ALA A 92 -10.77 12.18 14.12
N GLN A 93 -9.57 12.44 14.67
CA GLN A 93 -8.76 13.61 14.31
C GLN A 93 -8.23 13.54 12.88
N TYR A 94 -8.18 12.34 12.31
CA TYR A 94 -7.70 12.08 10.95
C TYR A 94 -8.86 11.90 9.96
N GLY A 95 -10.08 12.29 10.34
CA GLY A 95 -11.26 12.20 9.49
C GLY A 95 -11.78 10.77 9.30
N ILE A 96 -11.38 9.83 10.16
CA ILE A 96 -11.81 8.44 10.09
C ILE A 96 -13.00 8.24 11.01
N THR A 97 -14.10 7.74 10.44
CA THR A 97 -15.32 7.45 11.17
C THR A 97 -15.23 6.14 11.96
N LYS A 98 -16.15 5.93 12.91
CA LYS A 98 -16.14 4.74 13.79
C LYS A 98 -16.31 3.41 13.05
N ASP A 99 -16.82 3.44 11.82
CA ASP A 99 -16.92 2.31 10.89
C ASP A 99 -15.64 2.09 10.06
N LEU A 100 -14.53 2.75 10.42
CA LEU A 100 -13.21 2.64 9.77
C LEU A 100 -13.23 3.01 8.29
N LYS A 101 -14.13 3.92 7.88
CA LYS A 101 -14.08 4.51 6.55
C LYS A 101 -13.06 5.63 6.54
N GLY A 102 -12.02 5.44 5.73
CA GLY A 102 -11.00 6.46 5.50
C GLY A 102 -11.48 7.57 4.57
N THR A 103 -10.76 8.69 4.62
CA THR A 103 -10.89 9.79 3.67
C THR A 103 -9.93 9.57 2.50
N LEU A 104 -10.40 9.89 1.29
CA LEU A 104 -9.62 9.76 0.06
C LEU A 104 -8.48 10.79 0.03
N LEU A 105 -7.28 10.33 -0.34
CA LEU A 105 -6.14 11.20 -0.61
C LEU A 105 -6.20 11.63 -2.09
N GLU A 106 -6.91 12.72 -2.36
CA GLU A 106 -7.17 13.21 -3.73
C GLU A 106 -5.90 13.41 -4.56
N SER A 107 -4.79 13.78 -3.92
CA SER A 107 -3.47 13.94 -4.56
C SER A 107 -2.93 12.66 -5.22
N LEU A 108 -3.43 11.48 -4.83
CA LEU A 108 -3.03 10.18 -5.38
C LEU A 108 -4.02 9.61 -6.40
N ILE A 109 -5.19 10.25 -6.58
CA ILE A 109 -6.25 9.77 -7.48
C ILE A 109 -6.20 10.48 -8.84
N PHE A 110 -5.78 11.74 -8.88
CA PHE A 110 -5.74 12.57 -10.10
C PHE A 110 -4.34 12.74 -10.72
N GLY A 111 -3.35 11.97 -10.25
CA GLY A 111 -1.95 12.02 -10.70
C GLY A 111 -1.65 11.17 -11.93
#